data_AF-A0A7V2JR92-F1
#
_entry.id   AF-A0A7V2JR92-F1
#
_cell.length_a   1.000
_cell.length_b   1.000
_cell.length_c   1.000
_cell.angle_alpha   90.00
_cell.angle_beta   90.00
_cell.angle_gamma   90.00
#
_symmetry.space_group_name_H-M   'P 1'
#
loop_
_entity.id
_entity.type
_entity.pdbx_description
1 polymer ?
#
loop_
_entity_poly.entity_id
_entity_poly.type
_entity_poly.pdbx_seq_one_letter_code
_entity_poly.pdbx_strand_id
1 'polypeptide(L)'
;MGAAMVLAMHAGFAFLEVGSVRKTNQVNALMKIISDFSISTVAYFLIGYYIAYKTSFLKPVSALEEIGTIELVRFFFLLTFAAAIPAIISGGISERARFLPQLIASALVVALVYPLFEGIAWGKTLPIVQETLESIFGAKFHDFAGSVVVHVMGGWLA
;
A
#
# COMPACT_ATOMS: atom_id res chain seq x y z
N MET A 1 5.03 -2.57 17.62
CA MET A 1 3.59 -2.83 17.89
C MET A 1 2.69 -2.25 16.79
N GLY A 2 2.83 -0.96 16.43
CA GLY A 2 1.99 -0.34 15.38
C GLY A 2 1.89 -1.13 14.07
N ALA A 3 3.02 -1.53 13.48
CA ALA A 3 3.02 -2.32 12.24
C ALA A 3 2.28 -3.67 12.35
N ALA A 4 2.34 -4.33 13.50
CA ALA A 4 1.60 -5.57 13.73
C ALA A 4 0.07 -5.31 13.80
N MET A 5 -0.34 -4.17 14.36
CA MET A 5 -1.76 -3.77 14.39
C MET A 5 -2.28 -3.40 13.00
N VAL A 6 -1.47 -2.72 12.17
CA VAL A 6 -1.85 -2.41 10.79
C VAL A 6 -1.86 -3.68 9.92
N LEU A 7 -0.95 -4.63 10.16
CA LEU A 7 -1.06 -5.96 9.56
C LEU A 7 -2.40 -6.63 9.95
N ALA A 8 -2.79 -6.58 11.23
CA ALA A 8 -4.05 -7.16 11.69
C ALA A 8 -5.29 -6.54 11.02
N MET A 9 -5.20 -5.29 10.52
CA MET A 9 -6.26 -4.67 9.71
C MET A 9 -6.57 -5.47 8.43
N HIS A 10 -5.61 -6.23 7.88
CA HIS A 10 -5.83 -7.05 6.69
C HIS A 10 -6.74 -8.25 6.99
N ALA A 11 -6.67 -8.80 8.20
CA ALA A 11 -7.67 -9.76 8.67
C ALA A 11 -9.04 -9.08 8.80
N GLY A 12 -9.08 -7.82 9.23
CA GLY A 12 -10.29 -7.00 9.24
C GLY A 12 -10.91 -6.83 7.84
N PHE A 13 -10.12 -6.48 6.83
CA PHE A 13 -10.58 -6.41 5.43
C PHE A 13 -11.08 -7.76 4.92
N ALA A 14 -10.35 -8.83 5.21
CA ALA A 14 -10.77 -10.18 4.84
C ALA A 14 -12.14 -10.54 5.43
N PHE A 15 -12.36 -10.29 6.72
CA PHE A 15 -13.64 -10.61 7.35
C PHE A 15 -14.77 -9.68 6.91
N LEU A 16 -14.48 -8.40 6.65
CA LEU A 16 -15.45 -7.46 6.09
C LEU A 16 -15.89 -7.89 4.69
N GLU A 17 -14.96 -8.24 3.81
CA GLU A 17 -15.27 -8.68 2.45
C GLU A 17 -16.03 -10.01 2.45
N VAL A 18 -15.53 -11.01 3.19
CA VAL A 18 -16.18 -12.33 3.32
C VAL A 18 -17.59 -12.21 3.90
N GLY A 19 -17.82 -11.29 4.84
CA GLY A 19 -19.13 -11.01 5.42
C GLY A 19 -20.08 -10.27 4.48
N SER A 20 -19.55 -9.58 3.46
CA SER A 20 -20.32 -8.76 2.52
C SER A 20 -20.67 -9.48 1.21
N VAL A 21 -20.09 -10.67 0.96
CA VAL A 21 -20.35 -11.46 -0.25
C VAL A 21 -21.24 -12.68 0.01
N ARG A 22 -21.81 -13.25 -1.04
CA ARG A 22 -22.60 -14.49 -0.95
C ARG A 22 -21.71 -15.66 -0.51
N LYS A 23 -22.32 -16.63 0.18
CA LYS A 23 -21.64 -17.85 0.67
C LYS A 23 -20.80 -18.56 -0.40
N THR A 24 -21.28 -18.59 -1.64
CA THR A 24 -20.58 -19.21 -2.78
C THR A 24 -19.28 -18.51 -3.17
N ASN A 25 -19.12 -17.22 -2.81
CA ASN A 25 -17.97 -16.39 -3.17
C ASN A 25 -17.02 -16.13 -2.00
N GLN A 26 -17.32 -16.61 -0.79
CA GLN A 26 -16.52 -16.34 0.42
C GLN A 26 -15.07 -16.83 0.31
N VAL A 27 -14.86 -18.03 -0.24
CA VAL A 27 -13.50 -18.56 -0.44
C VAL A 27 -12.72 -17.68 -1.42
N ASN A 28 -13.37 -17.24 -2.50
CA ASN A 28 -12.74 -16.36 -3.49
C ASN A 28 -12.40 -14.98 -2.88
N ALA A 29 -13.28 -14.41 -2.07
CA ALA A 29 -13.01 -13.17 -1.33
C ALA A 29 -11.79 -13.30 -0.41
N LEU A 30 -11.76 -14.35 0.42
CA LEU A 30 -10.64 -14.58 1.34
C LEU A 30 -9.31 -14.79 0.60
N MET A 31 -9.32 -15.58 -0.47
CA MET A 31 -8.13 -15.83 -1.28
C MET A 31 -7.58 -14.56 -1.92
N LYS A 32 -8.44 -13.63 -2.33
CA LYS A 32 -8.03 -12.34 -2.91
C LYS A 32 -7.25 -11.51 -1.92
N ILE A 33 -7.73 -11.32 -0.70
CA ILE A 33 -7.02 -10.52 0.32
C ILE A 33 -5.64 -11.09 0.66
N ILE A 34 -5.53 -12.42 0.83
CA ILE A 34 -4.23 -13.06 1.13
C ILE A 34 -3.25 -12.91 -0.05
N SER A 35 -3.74 -13.11 -1.27
CA SER A 35 -2.93 -12.99 -2.48
C SER A 35 -2.51 -11.54 -2.73
N ASP A 36 -3.41 -10.59 -2.50
CA ASP A 36 -3.17 -9.16 -2.64
C ASP A 36 -2.07 -8.69 -1.68
N PHE A 37 -2.09 -9.12 -0.40
CA PHE A 37 -1.00 -8.80 0.52
C PHE A 37 0.34 -9.39 0.05
N SER A 38 0.32 -10.63 -0.45
CA SER A 38 1.52 -11.33 -0.92
C SER A 38 2.14 -10.64 -2.13
N ILE A 39 1.34 -10.32 -3.16
CA ILE A 39 1.86 -9.64 -4.35
C ILE A 39 2.28 -8.20 -4.03
N SER A 40 1.55 -7.51 -3.16
CA SER A 40 1.90 -6.16 -2.68
C SER A 40 3.23 -6.16 -1.97
N THR A 41 3.52 -7.18 -1.17
CA THR A 41 4.82 -7.35 -0.51
C THR A 41 5.96 -7.41 -1.51
N VAL A 42 5.84 -8.25 -2.55
CA VAL A 42 6.87 -8.38 -3.58
C VAL A 42 7.01 -7.09 -4.40
N ALA A 43 5.89 -6.53 -4.84
CA ALA A 43 5.84 -5.31 -5.66
C ALA A 43 6.44 -4.10 -4.92
N TYR A 44 6.07 -3.92 -3.66
CA TYR A 44 6.56 -2.82 -2.83
C TYR A 44 8.02 -3.00 -2.45
N PHE A 45 8.45 -4.21 -2.11
CA PHE A 45 9.85 -4.52 -1.80
C PHE A 45 10.79 -4.23 -2.97
N LEU A 46 10.41 -4.66 -4.18
CA LEU A 46 11.27 -4.56 -5.35
C LEU A 46 11.28 -3.15 -5.97
N ILE A 47 10.14 -2.46 -5.95
CA ILE A 47 9.95 -1.22 -6.71
C ILE A 47 9.41 -0.10 -5.82
N GLY A 48 8.28 -0.34 -5.15
CA GLY A 48 7.54 0.75 -4.51
C GLY A 48 8.31 1.50 -3.43
N TYR A 49 8.97 0.77 -2.52
CA TYR A 49 9.76 1.39 -1.45
C TYR A 49 10.90 2.25 -1.99
N TYR A 50 11.53 1.82 -3.08
CA TYR A 50 12.56 2.61 -3.75
C TYR A 50 11.99 3.90 -4.35
N ILE A 51 10.80 3.86 -4.95
CA ILE A 51 10.17 5.07 -5.48
C ILE A 51 9.90 6.07 -4.36
N ALA A 52 9.30 5.62 -3.26
CA ALA A 52 8.84 6.45 -2.14
C ALA A 52 9.98 6.99 -1.25
N TYR A 53 11.05 6.21 -1.03
CA TYR A 53 12.12 6.53 -0.06
C TYR A 53 13.55 6.51 -0.62
N LYS A 54 13.74 6.15 -1.90
CA LYS A 54 15.06 5.97 -2.56
C LYS A 54 15.94 4.89 -1.92
N THR A 55 15.36 4.01 -1.11
CA THR A 55 16.03 2.86 -0.49
C THR A 55 15.69 1.58 -1.25
N SER A 56 16.71 0.77 -1.55
CA SER A 56 16.54 -0.57 -2.13
C SER A 56 17.24 -1.61 -1.26
N PHE A 57 16.61 -2.78 -1.12
CA PHE A 57 17.13 -3.95 -0.41
C PHE A 57 17.85 -4.94 -1.33
N LEU A 58 17.86 -4.70 -2.65
CA LEU A 58 18.63 -5.50 -3.60
C LEU A 58 20.08 -5.00 -3.64
N LYS A 59 20.81 -5.24 -2.53
CA LYS A 59 22.19 -4.82 -2.34
C LYS A 59 23.03 -5.97 -1.78
N PRO A 60 24.37 -5.93 -1.93
CA PRO A 60 25.26 -6.88 -1.26
C PRO A 60 25.03 -6.87 0.26
N VAL A 61 25.28 -8.01 0.92
CA VAL A 61 25.03 -8.20 2.37
C VAL A 61 25.70 -7.10 3.20
N SER A 62 26.93 -6.72 2.88
CA SER A 62 27.66 -5.64 3.59
C SER A 62 26.91 -4.30 3.55
N ALA A 63 26.25 -3.97 2.45
CA ALA A 63 25.46 -2.75 2.31
C ALA A 63 24.06 -2.86 2.95
N LEU A 64 23.58 -4.07 3.25
CA LEU A 64 22.32 -4.28 3.98
C LEU A 64 22.50 -4.09 5.49
N GLU A 65 23.69 -4.40 6.01
CA GLU A 65 24.03 -4.14 7.42
C GLU A 65 23.95 -2.65 7.76
N GLU A 66 24.23 -1.77 6.79
CA GLU A 66 24.16 -0.32 6.93
C GLU A 66 22.72 0.26 6.93
N ILE A 67 21.74 -0.46 6.38
CA ILE A 67 20.34 0.02 6.28
C ILE A 67 19.69 0.15 7.68
N GLY A 68 20.15 -0.64 8.64
CA GLY A 68 19.74 -0.57 10.04
C GLY A 68 18.31 -1.09 10.30
N THR A 69 18.07 -1.52 11.55
CA THR A 69 16.80 -2.11 11.96
C THR A 69 15.60 -1.16 11.82
N ILE A 70 15.82 0.14 12.03
CA ILE A 70 14.74 1.14 11.97
C ILE A 70 14.11 1.23 10.59
N GLU A 71 14.92 1.11 9.53
CA GLU A 71 14.45 1.21 8.15
C GLU A 71 13.68 -0.06 7.75
N LEU A 72 14.09 -1.23 8.24
CA LEU A 72 13.34 -2.48 8.05
C LEU A 72 11.98 -2.43 8.74
N VAL A 73 11.91 -1.88 9.96
CA VAL A 73 10.65 -1.68 10.68
C VAL A 73 9.76 -0.67 9.97
N ARG A 74 10.34 0.42 9.43
CA ARG A 74 9.63 1.40 8.62
C ARG A 74 9.07 0.78 7.34
N PHE A 75 9.89 0.02 6.60
CA PHE A 75 9.44 -0.71 5.41
C PHE A 75 8.26 -1.61 5.74
N PHE A 76 8.35 -2.43 6.79
CA PHE A 76 7.26 -3.32 7.17
C PHE A 76 5.99 -2.55 7.57
N PHE A 77 6.12 -1.45 8.31
CA PHE A 77 5.00 -0.59 8.66
C PHE A 77 4.32 -0.03 7.40
N LEU A 78 5.08 0.55 6.47
CA LEU A 78 4.53 1.20 5.28
C LEU A 78 4.01 0.22 4.24
N LEU A 79 4.64 -0.96 4.13
CA LEU A 79 4.11 -2.08 3.35
C LEU A 79 2.67 -2.40 3.75
N THR A 80 2.37 -2.41 5.05
CA THR A 80 0.99 -2.69 5.50
C THR A 80 -0.01 -1.60 5.12
N PHE A 81 0.41 -0.34 4.94
CA PHE A 81 -0.46 0.69 4.36
C PHE A 81 -0.60 0.52 2.83
N ALA A 82 0.50 0.22 2.14
CA ALA A 82 0.49 -0.03 0.70
C ALA A 82 -0.48 -1.17 0.33
N ALA A 83 -0.42 -2.28 1.07
CA ALA A 83 -1.27 -3.45 0.85
C ALA A 83 -2.74 -3.24 1.26
N ALA A 84 -3.05 -2.22 2.06
CA ALA A 84 -4.43 -1.87 2.40
C ALA A 84 -5.22 -1.33 1.19
N ILE A 85 -4.54 -0.72 0.21
CA ILE A 85 -5.19 -0.12 -0.96
C ILE A 85 -5.84 -1.19 -1.86
N PRO A 86 -5.12 -2.23 -2.31
CA PRO A 86 -5.74 -3.38 -2.98
C PRO A 86 -6.91 -4.01 -2.20
N ALA A 87 -6.80 -4.09 -0.87
CA ALA A 87 -7.86 -4.64 -0.03
C ALA A 87 -9.14 -3.78 -0.05
N ILE A 88 -9.00 -2.45 0.00
CA ILE A 88 -10.12 -1.50 -0.15
C ILE A 88 -10.76 -1.65 -1.54
N ILE A 89 -9.93 -1.70 -2.59
CA ILE A 89 -10.40 -1.87 -3.97
C ILE A 89 -11.17 -3.19 -4.10
N SER A 90 -10.64 -4.31 -3.58
CA SER A 90 -11.31 -5.61 -3.67
C SER A 90 -12.69 -5.61 -3.02
N GLY A 91 -12.83 -4.95 -1.87
CA GLY A 91 -14.13 -4.74 -1.23
C GLY A 91 -15.12 -4.02 -2.14
N GLY A 92 -14.69 -2.97 -2.85
CA GLY A 92 -15.54 -2.19 -3.77
C GLY A 92 -16.00 -2.96 -5.01
N ILE A 93 -15.18 -3.87 -5.54
CA ILE A 93 -15.45 -4.64 -6.78
C ILE A 93 -15.76 -6.12 -6.53
N SER A 94 -16.13 -6.45 -5.29
CA SER A 94 -16.42 -7.82 -4.86
C SER A 94 -17.44 -8.52 -5.77
N GLU A 95 -17.27 -9.83 -5.95
CA GLU A 95 -18.07 -10.71 -6.83
C GLU A 95 -18.07 -10.40 -8.33
N ARG A 96 -17.46 -9.29 -8.78
CA ARG A 96 -17.47 -8.84 -10.19
C ARG A 96 -16.08 -8.82 -10.84
N ALA A 97 -15.03 -8.94 -10.04
CA ALA A 97 -13.64 -8.96 -10.51
C ALA A 97 -13.10 -10.37 -10.79
N ARG A 98 -12.31 -10.49 -11.86
CA ARG A 98 -11.52 -11.69 -12.12
C ARG A 98 -10.22 -11.65 -11.31
N PHE A 99 -9.82 -12.79 -10.77
CA PHE A 99 -8.67 -12.90 -9.87
C PHE A 99 -7.36 -12.35 -10.45
N LEU A 100 -6.92 -12.87 -11.60
CA LEU A 100 -5.61 -12.50 -12.16
C LEU A 100 -5.52 -11.02 -12.60
N PRO A 101 -6.50 -10.43 -13.32
CA PRO A 101 -6.49 -9.01 -13.62
C PRO A 101 -6.42 -8.13 -12.37
N GLN A 102 -7.16 -8.50 -11.31
CA GLN A 102 -7.10 -7.78 -10.04
C GLN A 102 -5.71 -7.87 -9.42
N LEU A 103 -5.10 -9.07 -9.37
CA LEU A 103 -3.77 -9.25 -8.79
C LEU A 103 -2.68 -8.45 -9.52
N ILE A 104 -2.78 -8.36 -10.85
CA ILE A 104 -1.88 -7.53 -11.68
C ILE A 104 -2.12 -6.05 -11.39
N ALA A 105 -3.38 -5.61 -11.29
CA ALA A 105 -3.71 -4.24 -10.93
C ALA A 105 -3.17 -3.88 -9.54
N SER A 106 -3.35 -4.74 -8.54
CA SER A 106 -2.78 -4.58 -7.20
C SER A 106 -1.26 -4.41 -7.24
N ALA A 107 -0.57 -5.25 -8.01
CA ALA A 107 0.89 -5.16 -8.18
C ALA A 107 1.31 -3.82 -8.79
N LEU A 108 0.64 -3.36 -9.85
CA LEU A 108 0.95 -2.10 -10.53
C LEU A 108 0.66 -0.88 -9.65
N VAL A 109 -0.48 -0.88 -8.94
CA VAL A 109 -0.83 0.19 -8.02
C VAL A 109 0.20 0.30 -6.91
N VAL A 110 0.56 -0.80 -6.27
CA VAL A 110 1.51 -0.82 -5.15
C VAL A 110 2.96 -0.59 -5.59
N ALA A 111 3.35 -1.05 -6.79
CA ALA A 111 4.69 -0.82 -7.31
C ALA A 111 4.90 0.62 -7.81
N LEU A 112 3.89 1.24 -8.43
CA LEU A 112 4.09 2.46 -9.23
C LEU A 112 3.22 3.64 -8.80
N VAL A 113 1.93 3.43 -8.53
CA VAL A 113 1.00 4.54 -8.28
C VAL A 113 1.07 5.03 -6.84
N TYR A 114 0.81 4.13 -5.88
CA TYR A 114 0.82 4.44 -4.44
C TYR A 114 2.13 5.10 -3.98
N PRO A 115 3.33 4.57 -4.33
CA PRO A 115 4.59 5.11 -3.85
C PRO A 115 4.87 6.56 -4.24
N LEU A 116 4.26 7.06 -5.31
CA LEU A 116 4.40 8.47 -5.70
C LEU A 116 3.68 9.38 -4.69
N PHE A 117 2.47 9.02 -4.27
CA PHE A 117 1.70 9.78 -3.28
C PHE A 117 2.28 9.65 -1.88
N GLU A 118 2.70 8.44 -1.51
CA GLU A 118 3.48 8.21 -0.29
C GLU A 118 4.76 9.05 -0.28
N GLY A 119 5.49 9.10 -1.40
CA GLY A 119 6.68 9.92 -1.57
C GLY A 119 6.43 11.42 -1.43
N ILE A 120 5.25 11.91 -1.81
CA ILE A 120 4.85 13.32 -1.61
C ILE A 120 4.52 13.56 -0.12
N ALA A 121 3.65 12.74 0.46
CA ALA A 121 3.11 12.98 1.80
C ALA A 121 4.08 12.65 2.94
N TRP A 122 4.79 11.53 2.83
CA TRP A 122 5.59 10.94 3.92
C TRP A 122 7.07 10.78 3.58
N GLY A 123 7.38 10.36 2.35
CA GLY A 123 8.75 10.08 1.91
C GLY A 123 9.57 11.33 1.58
N LYS A 124 8.91 12.46 1.28
CA LYS A 124 9.52 13.73 0.83
C LYS A 124 10.42 13.58 -0.41
N THR A 125 10.17 12.59 -1.25
CA THR A 125 10.96 12.28 -2.45
C THR A 125 10.51 13.01 -3.70
N LEU A 126 9.36 13.70 -3.63
CA LEU A 126 8.84 14.59 -4.69
C LEU A 126 8.60 16.01 -4.13
N PRO A 127 9.66 16.73 -3.73
CA PRO A 127 9.53 18.04 -3.07
C PRO A 127 8.85 19.09 -3.95
N ILE A 128 9.03 19.01 -5.27
CA ILE A 128 8.43 19.97 -6.21
C ILE A 128 6.90 20.00 -6.14
N VAL A 129 6.25 18.85 -5.91
CA VAL A 129 4.80 18.77 -5.77
C VAL A 129 4.38 19.43 -4.46
N GLN A 130 5.11 19.15 -3.38
CA GLN A 130 4.83 19.72 -2.07
C GLN A 130 5.00 21.25 -2.04
N GLU A 131 6.06 21.77 -2.68
CA GLU A 131 6.31 23.19 -2.86
C GLU A 131 5.22 23.85 -3.71
N THR A 132 4.77 23.17 -4.78
CA THR A 132 3.66 23.65 -5.61
C THR A 132 2.38 23.76 -4.78
N LEU A 133 2.03 22.73 -4.01
CA LEU A 133 0.85 22.77 -3.13
C LEU A 133 0.96 23.88 -2.08
N GLU A 134 2.13 24.07 -1.48
CA GLU A 134 2.37 25.15 -0.52
C GLU A 134 2.23 26.54 -1.16
N SER A 135 2.73 26.73 -2.39
CA SER A 135 2.59 28.01 -3.11
C SER A 135 1.16 28.34 -3.49
N ILE A 136 0.32 27.34 -3.80
CA ILE A 136 -1.07 27.53 -4.21
C ILE A 136 -1.98 27.72 -2.99
N PHE A 137 -1.78 26.91 -1.94
CA PHE A 137 -2.70 26.82 -0.80
C PHE A 137 -2.19 27.51 0.46
N GLY A 138 -0.96 28.03 0.46
CA GLY A 138 -0.31 28.67 1.61
C GLY A 138 0.13 27.70 2.72
N ALA A 139 0.01 26.39 2.49
CA ALA A 139 0.40 25.37 3.44
C ALA A 139 0.81 24.06 2.74
N LYS A 140 1.74 23.35 3.37
CA LYS A 140 2.14 22.00 2.96
C LYS A 140 0.99 21.02 3.11
N PHE A 141 0.80 20.14 2.12
CA PHE A 141 -0.12 19.02 2.25
C PHE A 141 0.30 18.12 3.42
N HIS A 142 -0.64 17.81 4.30
CA HIS A 142 -0.41 16.98 5.46
C HIS A 142 -1.46 15.88 5.54
N ASP A 143 -1.01 14.63 5.40
CA ASP A 143 -1.81 13.44 5.66
C ASP A 143 -1.11 12.65 6.77
N PHE A 144 -1.71 12.56 7.95
CA PHE A 144 -1.06 11.98 9.11
C PHE A 144 -1.02 10.44 9.05
N ALA A 145 -2.11 9.81 8.62
CA ALA A 145 -2.31 8.37 8.73
C ALA A 145 -2.94 7.72 7.48
N GLY A 146 -3.02 8.46 6.37
CA GLY A 146 -3.43 7.91 5.08
C GLY A 146 -4.88 8.20 4.72
N SER A 147 -5.46 9.30 5.22
CA SER A 147 -6.80 9.72 4.82
C SER A 147 -6.89 9.88 3.30
N VAL A 148 -5.88 10.47 2.67
CA VAL A 148 -5.81 10.62 1.22
C VAL A 148 -4.98 9.51 0.58
N VAL A 149 -3.77 9.31 1.09
CA VAL A 149 -2.74 8.44 0.49
C VAL A 149 -3.21 6.97 0.45
N VAL A 150 -4.12 6.57 1.35
CA VAL A 150 -4.62 5.20 1.45
C VAL A 150 -6.13 5.15 1.20
N HIS A 151 -6.93 5.85 2.00
CA HIS A 151 -8.40 5.70 1.93
C HIS A 151 -9.01 6.34 0.70
N VAL A 152 -8.70 7.61 0.40
CA VAL A 152 -9.19 8.25 -0.83
C VAL A 152 -8.62 7.57 -2.06
N MET A 153 -7.33 7.22 -2.07
CA MET A 153 -6.74 6.49 -3.20
C MET A 153 -7.46 5.17 -3.46
N GLY A 154 -7.61 4.33 -2.44
CA GLY A 154 -8.33 3.06 -2.56
C GLY A 154 -9.78 3.27 -2.97
N GLY A 155 -10.45 4.29 -2.44
CA GLY A 155 -11.84 4.60 -2.76
C GLY A 155 -12.06 5.15 -4.17
N TRP A 156 -11.14 5.94 -4.72
CA TRP A 156 -11.24 6.47 -6.10
C TRP A 156 -10.85 5.46 -7.17
N LEU A 157 -9.99 4.50 -6.83
CA LEU A 157 -9.57 3.45 -7.77
C LEU A 157 -10.54 2.26 -7.83
N ALA A 158 -11.39 2.09 -6.81
CA ALA A 158 -12.41 1.05 -6.72
C ALA A 158 -13.61 1.32 -7.65
#